data_AF-A0A1B9I4Y5-F1
#
_entry.id   AF-A0A1B9I4Y5-F1
#
_cell.length_a   1.000
_cell.length_b   1.000
_cell.length_c   1.000
_cell.angle_alpha   90.00
_cell.angle_beta   90.00
_cell.angle_gamma   90.00
#
_symmetry.space_group_name_H-M   'P 1'
#
loop_
_entity.id
_entity.type
_entity.pdbx_description
1 polymer ?
#
loop_
_entity_poly.entity_id
_entity_poly.type
_entity_poly.pdbx_seq_one_letter_code
_entity_poly.pdbx_strand_id
1 'polypeptide(L)'
;MNRLGDRSISRPLTLTELRVCWDCLVQDHAREEQMKITLQDDDLLPSNAKNDEDLDRNANPSEFPILRTCHDLVPTSWLVQRQTIRAIKLCMVRDVFTKAASTSHKASEYEDFSVYHARMLSDEFRSFTFEDHLRKAMESKTKGIQVFRRGNFKESLLIYVPAWGALLPYHIYAFPQSDVRRVLCGNFEATIFNEMMIAVMEWSKTDTRLDPQARVALLSLALGCGLIITQYIEAHTLGVGTMFLASRRILEIADRLQKLPATSNSIDIHRALQPRSLEYYRYFALHLQNAPKNKFLFDFESKLKGKFVQFPAGIDENDG
;
A
#
# COMPACT_ATOMS: atom_id res chain seq x y z
N MET A 1 4.31 -35.27 -1.35
CA MET A 1 3.51 -34.08 -1.00
C MET A 1 2.56 -34.41 0.16
N ASN A 2 3.09 -34.67 1.36
CA ASN A 2 2.29 -35.01 2.56
C ASN A 2 2.62 -34.04 3.69
N ARG A 3 2.05 -32.84 3.64
CA ARG A 3 1.89 -31.96 4.81
C ARG A 3 0.58 -31.17 4.67
N LEU A 4 -0.54 -31.87 4.56
CA LEU A 4 -1.80 -31.36 5.09
C LEU A 4 -1.64 -31.38 6.62
N GLY A 5 -0.80 -30.49 7.14
CA GLY A 5 -0.74 -30.23 8.58
C GLY A 5 -2.11 -29.71 9.02
N ASP A 6 -2.36 -29.79 10.32
CA ASP A 6 -3.59 -29.28 10.92
C ASP A 6 -3.91 -27.85 10.41
N ARG A 7 -4.99 -27.75 9.63
CA ARG A 7 -5.50 -26.50 9.04
C ARG A 7 -6.47 -25.79 9.99
N SER A 8 -6.67 -26.28 11.22
CA SER A 8 -7.55 -25.63 12.20
C SER A 8 -6.81 -24.64 13.13
N ILE A 9 -5.47 -24.71 13.19
CA ILE A 9 -4.68 -23.93 14.15
C ILE A 9 -3.91 -22.79 13.45
N SER A 10 -3.96 -21.59 14.04
CA SER A 10 -3.13 -20.44 13.66
C SER A 10 -1.64 -20.74 13.85
N ARG A 11 -0.83 -20.35 12.87
CA ARG A 11 0.64 -20.42 12.93
C ARG A 11 1.26 -19.30 12.10
N PRO A 12 2.54 -18.95 12.33
CA PRO A 12 3.30 -18.13 11.41
C PRO A 12 3.22 -18.64 9.97
N LEU A 13 3.13 -17.71 9.03
CA LEU A 13 3.24 -18.02 7.61
C LEU A 13 4.65 -18.55 7.31
N THR A 14 4.72 -19.56 6.47
CA THR A 14 5.97 -20.04 5.88
C THR A 14 6.52 -19.01 4.91
N LEU A 15 7.82 -19.09 4.61
CA LEU A 15 8.44 -18.18 3.64
C LEU A 15 7.80 -18.27 2.25
N THR A 16 7.39 -19.46 1.83
CA THR A 16 6.64 -19.67 0.58
C THR A 16 5.29 -18.97 0.61
N GLU A 17 4.51 -19.13 1.69
CA GLU A 17 3.23 -18.45 1.86
C GLU A 17 3.39 -16.92 1.82
N LEU A 18 4.41 -16.39 2.50
CA LEU A 18 4.72 -14.95 2.51
C LEU A 18 5.04 -14.42 1.10
N ARG A 19 5.81 -15.16 0.31
CA ARG A 19 6.21 -14.75 -1.05
C ARG A 19 5.04 -14.73 -2.02
N VAL A 20 4.26 -15.82 -2.05
CA VAL A 20 3.14 -15.97 -2.99
C VAL A 20 2.08 -14.87 -2.77
N CYS A 21 2.00 -14.28 -1.57
CA CYS A 21 1.14 -13.11 -1.31
C CYS A 21 1.46 -11.88 -2.19
N TRP A 22 2.64 -11.82 -2.81
CA TRP A 22 3.10 -10.67 -3.60
C TRP A 22 3.17 -10.96 -5.12
N ASP A 23 3.10 -12.22 -5.54
CA ASP A 23 3.22 -12.62 -6.96
C ASP A 23 1.93 -12.48 -7.78
N CYS A 24 0.93 -11.72 -7.29
CA CYS A 24 -0.42 -11.73 -7.85
C CYS A 24 -0.63 -10.91 -9.14
N LEU A 25 0.22 -9.92 -9.45
CA LEU A 25 -0.05 -8.94 -10.53
C LEU A 25 1.14 -8.43 -11.34
N VAL A 26 2.39 -8.74 -10.99
CA VAL A 26 3.56 -7.96 -11.47
C VAL A 26 3.75 -7.93 -12.98
N GLN A 27 3.05 -8.78 -13.74
CA GLN A 27 3.12 -8.83 -15.20
C GLN A 27 1.77 -9.11 -15.89
N ASP A 28 0.64 -8.95 -15.18
CA ASP A 28 -0.68 -9.24 -15.73
C ASP A 28 -1.51 -7.94 -15.90
N HIS A 29 -1.24 -7.23 -16.99
CA HIS A 29 -1.94 -5.99 -17.33
C HIS A 29 -3.45 -6.18 -17.49
N ALA A 30 -3.90 -7.34 -17.99
CA ALA A 30 -5.32 -7.61 -18.16
C ALA A 30 -6.02 -7.72 -16.80
N ARG A 31 -5.42 -8.44 -15.84
CA ARG A 31 -5.93 -8.51 -14.47
C ARG A 31 -5.88 -7.17 -13.76
N GLU A 32 -4.82 -6.39 -13.96
CA GLU A 32 -4.73 -5.06 -13.38
C GLU A 32 -5.84 -4.12 -13.90
N GLU A 33 -6.05 -4.08 -15.22
CA GLU A 33 -7.15 -3.29 -15.80
C GLU A 33 -8.51 -3.82 -15.34
N GLN A 34 -8.67 -5.13 -15.21
CA GLN A 34 -9.88 -5.71 -14.64
C GLN A 34 -10.10 -5.25 -13.20
N MET A 35 -9.06 -5.10 -12.37
CA MET A 35 -9.19 -4.57 -11.02
C MET A 35 -9.56 -3.07 -10.97
N LYS A 36 -9.19 -2.32 -12.00
CA LYS A 36 -9.65 -0.93 -12.17
C LYS A 36 -11.14 -0.89 -12.53
N ILE A 37 -11.62 -1.87 -13.30
CA ILE A 37 -13.01 -1.90 -13.79
C ILE A 37 -13.95 -2.57 -12.78
N THR A 38 -13.60 -3.73 -12.22
CA THR A 38 -14.40 -4.51 -11.28
C THR A 38 -13.57 -5.00 -10.09
N LEU A 39 -14.06 -4.79 -8.87
CA LEU A 39 -13.60 -5.52 -7.69
C LEU A 39 -14.22 -6.93 -7.69
N GLN A 40 -14.00 -7.73 -8.75
CA GLN A 40 -14.42 -9.13 -8.67
C GLN A 40 -13.46 -9.82 -7.70
N ASP A 41 -14.01 -10.14 -6.53
CA ASP A 41 -13.30 -10.59 -5.35
C ASP A 41 -12.52 -11.90 -5.58
N ASP A 42 -12.75 -12.62 -6.67
CA ASP A 42 -12.28 -13.99 -6.84
C ASP A 42 -10.98 -14.17 -7.63
N ASP A 43 -10.46 -13.15 -8.31
CA ASP A 43 -9.40 -13.36 -9.32
C ASP A 43 -7.96 -13.21 -8.80
N LEU A 44 -7.76 -12.52 -7.68
CA LEU A 44 -6.42 -12.24 -7.14
C LEU A 44 -5.95 -13.26 -6.12
N LEU A 45 -6.89 -13.96 -5.49
CA LEU A 45 -6.61 -14.98 -4.51
C LEU A 45 -6.54 -16.33 -5.23
N PRO A 46 -5.37 -17.02 -5.24
CA PRO A 46 -5.26 -18.35 -5.83
C PRO A 46 -6.33 -19.31 -5.29
N SER A 47 -6.82 -20.26 -6.10
CA SER A 47 -7.88 -21.18 -5.65
C SER A 47 -7.50 -21.97 -4.39
N ASN A 48 -6.22 -22.32 -4.24
CA ASN A 48 -5.70 -22.98 -3.04
C ASN A 48 -5.63 -22.07 -1.80
N ALA A 49 -5.84 -20.77 -1.97
CA ALA A 49 -5.96 -19.79 -0.90
C ALA A 49 -7.43 -19.47 -0.52
N LYS A 50 -8.41 -20.16 -1.15
CA LYS A 50 -9.85 -20.09 -0.82
C LYS A 50 -10.26 -21.28 0.07
N ASN A 51 -11.26 -21.07 0.93
CA ASN A 51 -11.67 -22.08 1.92
C ASN A 51 -12.75 -23.05 1.42
N ASP A 52 -13.67 -22.59 0.56
CA ASP A 52 -14.59 -23.40 -0.27
C ASP A 52 -15.32 -22.45 -1.23
N GLU A 53 -15.89 -22.95 -2.34
CA GLU A 53 -16.68 -22.14 -3.29
C GLU A 53 -18.10 -21.84 -2.76
N ASP A 54 -18.62 -22.70 -1.88
CA ASP A 54 -20.01 -22.70 -1.41
C ASP A 54 -20.22 -22.18 0.04
N LEU A 55 -19.15 -21.78 0.74
CA LEU A 55 -19.27 -21.22 2.10
C LEU A 55 -19.65 -19.73 2.06
N ASP A 56 -20.49 -19.29 3.01
CA ASP A 56 -20.79 -17.88 3.22
C ASP A 56 -19.48 -17.08 3.31
N ARG A 57 -19.24 -16.22 2.30
CA ARG A 57 -18.00 -15.45 2.14
C ARG A 57 -17.71 -14.54 3.33
N ASN A 58 -18.72 -14.25 4.15
CA ASN A 58 -18.63 -13.40 5.33
C ASN A 58 -18.54 -14.19 6.65
N ALA A 59 -18.75 -15.51 6.62
CA ALA A 59 -18.57 -16.35 7.79
C ALA A 59 -17.09 -16.66 8.03
N ASN A 60 -16.72 -16.82 9.30
CA ASN A 60 -15.41 -17.34 9.64
C ASN A 60 -15.36 -18.84 9.29
N PRO A 61 -14.41 -19.27 8.45
CA PRO A 61 -14.25 -20.68 8.09
C PRO A 61 -13.80 -21.49 9.32
N SER A 62 -14.01 -22.81 9.30
CA SER A 62 -13.50 -23.72 10.33
C SER A 62 -12.03 -24.10 10.13
N GLU A 63 -11.50 -23.91 8.92
CA GLU A 63 -10.13 -24.25 8.54
C GLU A 63 -9.49 -23.16 7.67
N PHE A 64 -8.17 -23.01 7.81
CA PHE A 64 -7.34 -22.19 6.94
C PHE A 64 -7.31 -22.76 5.52
N PRO A 65 -7.05 -21.96 4.48
CA PRO A 65 -6.86 -22.48 3.13
C PRO A 65 -5.56 -23.30 3.03
N ILE A 66 -5.39 -24.06 1.95
CA ILE A 66 -4.16 -24.85 1.71
C ILE A 66 -2.94 -23.91 1.67
N LEU A 67 -3.09 -22.77 0.98
CA LEU A 67 -2.11 -21.70 0.93
C LEU A 67 -2.59 -20.54 1.81
N ARG A 68 -1.95 -20.34 2.96
CA ARG A 68 -2.33 -19.25 3.88
C ARG A 68 -1.75 -17.91 3.41
N THR A 69 -2.58 -16.87 3.38
CA THR A 69 -2.16 -15.49 3.09
C THR A 69 -2.30 -14.54 4.28
N CYS A 70 -2.69 -15.09 5.44
CA CYS A 70 -2.70 -14.41 6.73
C CYS A 70 -2.53 -15.38 7.90
N HIS A 71 -2.12 -14.83 9.04
CA HIS A 71 -1.93 -15.57 10.29
C HIS A 71 -3.26 -16.03 10.93
N ASP A 72 -4.24 -15.11 10.95
CA ASP A 72 -5.51 -15.29 11.63
C ASP A 72 -6.55 -15.91 10.68
N LEU A 73 -7.43 -16.74 11.22
CA LEU A 73 -8.54 -17.33 10.46
C LEU A 73 -9.62 -16.27 10.24
N VAL A 74 -9.90 -15.94 8.98
CA VAL A 74 -10.80 -14.84 8.61
C VAL A 74 -11.68 -15.24 7.43
N PRO A 75 -12.79 -14.52 7.18
CA PRO A 75 -13.66 -14.80 6.04
C PRO A 75 -12.92 -14.63 4.71
N THR A 76 -13.36 -15.35 3.67
CA THR A 76 -12.76 -15.28 2.33
C THR A 76 -12.79 -13.86 1.78
N SER A 77 -13.86 -13.10 2.01
CA SER A 77 -13.95 -11.69 1.61
C SER A 77 -12.81 -10.83 2.18
N TRP A 78 -12.38 -11.12 3.41
CA TRP A 78 -11.24 -10.42 4.02
C TRP A 78 -9.90 -10.85 3.42
N LEU A 79 -9.73 -12.14 3.10
CA LEU A 79 -8.51 -12.61 2.43
C LEU A 79 -8.31 -11.92 1.09
N VAL A 80 -9.39 -11.85 0.31
CA VAL A 80 -9.44 -11.15 -0.97
C VAL A 80 -9.07 -9.69 -0.79
N GLN A 81 -9.77 -8.98 0.09
CA GLN A 81 -9.54 -7.55 0.28
C GLN A 81 -8.09 -7.25 0.68
N ARG A 82 -7.51 -8.08 1.56
CA ARG A 82 -6.09 -7.99 1.97
C ARG A 82 -5.16 -8.24 0.79
N GLN A 83 -5.48 -9.20 -0.08
CA GLN A 83 -4.72 -9.47 -1.29
C GLN A 83 -4.79 -8.31 -2.28
N THR A 84 -5.97 -7.75 -2.51
CA THR A 84 -6.19 -6.57 -3.36
C THR A 84 -5.34 -5.39 -2.90
N ILE A 85 -5.29 -5.11 -1.59
CA ILE A 85 -4.46 -4.01 -1.05
C ILE A 85 -2.96 -4.28 -1.27
N ARG A 86 -2.47 -5.51 -1.06
CA ARG A 86 -1.07 -5.85 -1.35
C ARG A 86 -0.74 -5.65 -2.83
N ALA A 87 -1.64 -6.09 -3.70
CA ALA A 87 -1.48 -5.99 -5.14
C ALA A 87 -1.41 -4.52 -5.61
N ILE A 88 -2.29 -3.67 -5.08
CA ILE A 88 -2.29 -2.23 -5.36
C ILE A 88 -1.03 -1.54 -4.87
N LYS A 89 -0.55 -1.87 -3.67
CA LYS A 89 0.72 -1.35 -3.16
C LYS A 89 1.86 -1.66 -4.12
N LEU A 90 1.88 -2.88 -4.64
CA LEU A 90 2.90 -3.32 -5.60
C LEU A 90 2.79 -2.59 -6.94
N CYS A 91 1.59 -2.42 -7.49
CA CYS A 91 1.38 -1.58 -8.68
C CYS A 91 1.82 -0.14 -8.44
N MET A 92 1.53 0.42 -7.26
CA MET A 92 1.94 1.79 -6.94
C MET A 92 3.46 1.95 -6.81
N VAL A 93 4.13 0.99 -6.19
CA VAL A 93 5.59 0.96 -6.11
C VAL A 93 6.22 0.78 -7.50
N ARG A 94 5.64 -0.06 -8.35
CA ARG A 94 6.03 -0.21 -9.76
C ARG A 94 5.90 1.13 -10.50
N ASP A 95 4.76 1.80 -10.39
CA ASP A 95 4.49 3.02 -11.13
C ASP A 95 5.42 4.17 -10.68
N VAL A 96 5.67 4.29 -9.37
CA VAL A 96 6.69 5.19 -8.82
C VAL A 96 8.07 4.87 -9.40
N PHE A 97 8.47 3.61 -9.38
CA PHE A 97 9.76 3.18 -9.90
C PHE A 97 9.90 3.49 -11.39
N THR A 98 8.95 3.04 -12.21
CA THR A 98 8.95 3.21 -13.67
C THR A 98 8.98 4.68 -14.05
N LYS A 99 8.18 5.54 -13.41
CA LYS A 99 8.21 6.99 -13.68
C LYS A 99 9.53 7.64 -13.26
N ALA A 100 10.06 7.30 -12.08
CA ALA A 100 11.32 7.88 -11.63
C ALA A 100 12.52 7.39 -12.47
N ALA A 101 12.54 6.11 -12.87
CA ALA A 101 13.63 5.49 -13.63
C ALA A 101 13.64 5.97 -15.09
N SER A 102 12.48 5.96 -15.77
CA SER A 102 12.35 6.39 -17.17
C SER A 102 12.74 7.84 -17.42
N THR A 103 12.62 8.69 -16.40
CA THR A 103 12.97 10.12 -16.47
C THR A 103 14.33 10.44 -15.88
N SER A 104 15.08 9.41 -15.47
CA SER A 104 16.46 9.55 -14.98
C SER A 104 17.43 9.66 -16.16
N HIS A 105 18.49 10.47 -16.01
CA HIS A 105 19.58 10.53 -16.98
C HIS A 105 20.33 9.18 -17.12
N LYS A 106 20.05 8.26 -16.19
CA LYS A 106 20.58 6.90 -16.13
C LYS A 106 19.51 5.85 -16.39
N ALA A 107 18.45 6.18 -17.14
CA ALA A 107 17.32 5.28 -17.38
C ALA A 107 17.74 3.88 -17.85
N SER A 108 18.77 3.79 -18.71
CA SER A 108 19.34 2.53 -19.21
C SER A 108 20.10 1.70 -18.15
N GLU A 109 20.44 2.28 -17.01
CA GLU A 109 21.11 1.60 -15.89
C GLU A 109 20.09 0.92 -14.94
N TYR A 110 18.80 1.24 -15.05
CA TYR A 110 17.77 0.64 -14.21
C TYR A 110 17.22 -0.63 -14.85
N GLU A 111 17.23 -1.71 -14.08
CA GLU A 111 16.58 -2.97 -14.44
C GLU A 111 15.06 -2.78 -14.54
N ASP A 112 14.41 -3.63 -15.35
CA ASP A 112 12.95 -3.74 -15.39
C ASP A 112 12.38 -4.02 -13.98
N PHE A 113 11.25 -3.40 -13.65
CA PHE A 113 10.63 -3.58 -12.33
C PHE A 113 10.32 -5.05 -12.03
N SER A 114 9.99 -5.88 -13.02
CA SER A 114 9.73 -7.30 -12.82
C SER A 114 10.96 -8.08 -12.38
N VAL A 115 12.13 -7.79 -12.96
CA VAL A 115 13.43 -8.35 -12.52
C VAL A 115 13.74 -7.85 -11.11
N TYR A 116 13.52 -6.56 -10.88
CA TYR A 116 13.72 -5.92 -9.59
C TYR A 116 12.84 -6.55 -8.49
N HIS A 117 11.56 -6.76 -8.76
CA HIS A 117 10.59 -7.41 -7.89
C HIS A 117 10.96 -8.86 -7.60
N ALA A 118 11.31 -9.63 -8.64
CA ALA A 118 11.76 -11.01 -8.47
C ALA A 118 12.96 -11.09 -7.51
N ARG A 119 13.90 -10.12 -7.59
CA ARG A 119 15.04 -10.04 -6.67
C ARG A 119 14.65 -9.63 -5.25
N MET A 120 13.62 -8.81 -5.06
CA MET A 120 13.13 -8.50 -3.71
C MET A 120 12.58 -9.74 -3.00
N LEU A 121 11.99 -10.65 -3.76
CA LEU A 121 11.43 -11.90 -3.26
C LEU A 121 12.45 -13.05 -3.26
N SER A 122 13.54 -12.96 -4.03
CA SER A 122 14.53 -14.02 -4.18
C SER A 122 15.37 -14.27 -2.93
N ASP A 123 15.81 -15.52 -2.80
CA ASP A 123 16.41 -16.09 -1.60
C ASP A 123 17.91 -15.83 -1.45
N GLU A 124 18.50 -14.89 -2.22
CA GLU A 124 19.92 -15.01 -2.53
C GLU A 124 20.85 -15.07 -1.33
N PHE A 125 20.54 -14.51 -0.15
CA PHE A 125 21.34 -14.82 1.05
C PHE A 125 20.54 -14.73 2.36
N ARG A 126 20.48 -15.84 3.11
CA ARG A 126 20.11 -15.98 4.54
C ARG A 126 18.65 -15.72 4.90
N SER A 127 18.12 -16.54 5.82
CA SER A 127 16.83 -16.34 6.49
C SER A 127 16.87 -15.05 7.32
N PHE A 128 16.66 -13.91 6.69
CA PHE A 128 16.57 -12.63 7.37
C PHE A 128 15.26 -12.59 8.18
N THR A 129 15.40 -12.22 9.44
CA THR A 129 14.25 -12.01 10.33
C THR A 129 13.48 -10.77 9.90
N PHE A 130 12.23 -10.60 10.35
CA PHE A 130 11.49 -9.37 10.12
C PHE A 130 12.29 -8.13 10.56
N GLU A 131 13.02 -8.25 11.68
CA GLU A 131 13.85 -7.20 12.25
C GLU A 131 15.02 -6.80 11.33
N ASP A 132 15.64 -7.76 10.64
CA ASP A 132 16.69 -7.49 9.66
C ASP A 132 16.15 -6.73 8.44
N HIS A 133 14.99 -7.18 7.93
CA HIS A 133 14.28 -6.53 6.84
C HIS A 133 13.88 -5.09 7.20
N LEU A 134 13.29 -4.90 8.39
CA LEU A 134 12.91 -3.60 8.92
C LEU A 134 14.12 -2.67 9.07
N ARG A 135 15.25 -3.16 9.61
CA ARG A 135 16.49 -2.37 9.75
C ARG A 135 17.02 -1.93 8.39
N LYS A 136 17.12 -2.83 7.41
CA LYS A 136 17.54 -2.50 6.03
C LYS A 136 16.62 -1.46 5.40
N ALA A 137 15.32 -1.60 5.61
CA ALA A 137 14.31 -0.67 5.13
C ALA A 137 14.47 0.73 5.78
N MET A 138 14.74 0.79 7.09
CA MET A 138 15.02 2.03 7.83
C MET A 138 16.29 2.75 7.35
N GLU A 139 17.37 2.01 7.11
CA GLU A 139 18.62 2.54 6.57
C GLU A 139 18.40 3.14 5.17
N SER A 140 17.72 2.42 4.29
CA SER A 140 17.38 2.89 2.93
C SER A 140 16.47 4.12 2.97
N LYS A 141 15.42 4.12 3.80
CA LYS A 141 14.54 5.29 3.96
C LYS A 141 15.32 6.52 4.42
N THR A 142 16.24 6.35 5.37
CA THR A 142 17.08 7.46 5.88
C THR A 142 17.96 8.05 4.79
N LYS A 143 18.56 7.20 3.93
CA LYS A 143 19.30 7.65 2.75
C LYS A 143 18.40 8.41 1.77
N GLY A 144 17.21 7.90 1.51
CA GLY A 144 16.21 8.57 0.65
C GLY A 144 15.87 9.97 1.16
N ILE A 145 15.67 10.13 2.47
CA ILE A 145 15.40 11.44 3.11
C ILE A 145 16.58 12.40 2.90
N GLN A 146 17.82 11.94 3.02
CA GLN A 146 18.99 12.78 2.77
C GLN A 146 19.05 13.27 1.33
N VAL A 147 18.74 12.41 0.36
CA VAL A 147 18.67 12.75 -1.07
C VAL A 147 17.51 13.71 -1.36
N PHE A 148 16.34 13.46 -0.77
CA PHE A 148 15.18 14.36 -0.85
C PHE A 148 15.52 15.77 -0.35
N ARG A 149 16.20 15.88 0.80
CA ARG A 149 16.60 17.18 1.38
C ARG A 149 17.58 17.97 0.51
N ARG A 150 18.29 17.31 -0.41
CA ARG A 150 19.16 17.95 -1.40
C ARG A 150 18.41 18.42 -2.65
N GLY A 151 17.08 18.24 -2.70
CA GLY A 151 16.24 18.59 -3.83
C GLY A 151 16.23 17.55 -4.96
N ASN A 152 16.87 16.39 -4.78
CA ASN A 152 16.82 15.32 -5.78
C ASN A 152 15.65 14.38 -5.54
N PHE A 153 14.45 14.84 -5.89
CA PHE A 153 13.21 14.12 -5.62
C PHE A 153 13.11 12.79 -6.39
N LYS A 154 13.52 12.75 -7.66
CA LYS A 154 13.52 11.52 -8.48
C LYS A 154 14.43 10.44 -7.89
N GLU A 155 15.65 10.80 -7.54
CA GLU A 155 16.60 9.84 -6.94
C GLU A 155 16.12 9.38 -5.57
N SER A 156 15.47 10.25 -4.78
CA SER A 156 14.88 9.83 -3.50
C SER A 156 13.79 8.77 -3.68
N LEU A 157 12.94 8.87 -4.72
CA LEU A 157 11.94 7.85 -5.06
C LEU A 157 12.58 6.50 -5.39
N LEU A 158 13.67 6.51 -6.16
CA LEU A 158 14.45 5.32 -6.51
C LEU A 158 15.17 4.69 -5.30
N ILE A 159 15.22 5.38 -4.16
CA ILE A 159 15.69 4.83 -2.89
C ILE A 159 14.52 4.37 -2.01
N TYR A 160 13.39 5.09 -2.01
CA TYR A 160 12.20 4.71 -1.25
C TYR A 160 11.55 3.42 -1.75
N VAL A 161 11.55 3.17 -3.06
CA VAL A 161 11.07 1.89 -3.64
C VAL A 161 11.84 0.70 -3.07
N PRO A 162 13.20 0.65 -3.09
CA PRO A 162 13.97 -0.37 -2.39
C PRO A 162 13.74 -0.40 -0.88
N ALA A 163 13.51 0.74 -0.25
CA ALA A 163 13.24 0.78 1.19
C ALA A 163 11.94 0.04 1.51
N TRP A 164 10.88 0.24 0.72
CA TRP A 164 9.65 -0.53 0.85
C TRP A 164 9.87 -2.01 0.51
N GLY A 165 10.54 -2.27 -0.61
CA GLY A 165 10.88 -3.63 -1.05
C GLY A 165 11.69 -4.44 -0.05
N ALA A 166 12.51 -3.77 0.77
CA ALA A 166 13.27 -4.41 1.84
C ALA A 166 12.39 -4.97 2.97
N LEU A 167 11.10 -4.60 3.06
CA LEU A 167 10.15 -5.21 3.99
C LEU A 167 9.65 -6.58 3.51
N LEU A 168 9.73 -6.85 2.20
CA LEU A 168 9.29 -8.11 1.64
C LEU A 168 10.16 -9.26 2.16
N PRO A 169 9.56 -10.45 2.41
CA PRO A 169 8.20 -10.82 2.03
C PRO A 169 7.14 -10.56 3.11
N TYR A 170 7.49 -9.89 4.22
CA TYR A 170 6.58 -9.67 5.33
C TYR A 170 5.50 -8.62 5.02
N HIS A 171 4.31 -8.81 5.59
CA HIS A 171 3.19 -7.86 5.54
C HIS A 171 2.41 -7.88 6.86
N ILE A 172 1.58 -6.87 7.11
CA ILE A 172 0.88 -6.73 8.40
C ILE A 172 0.01 -7.93 8.77
N TYR A 173 -0.58 -8.62 7.80
CA TYR A 173 -1.43 -9.80 8.02
C TYR A 173 -0.64 -11.11 8.24
N ALA A 174 0.69 -11.07 8.14
CA ALA A 174 1.56 -12.23 8.43
C ALA A 174 1.73 -12.47 9.94
N PHE A 175 1.32 -11.49 10.75
CA PHE A 175 1.47 -11.51 12.20
C PHE A 175 0.10 -11.56 12.90
N PRO A 176 0.03 -12.14 14.11
CA PRO A 176 -1.16 -12.06 14.94
C PRO A 176 -1.62 -10.62 15.18
N GLN A 177 -2.92 -10.43 15.43
CA GLN A 177 -3.47 -9.09 15.71
C GLN A 177 -2.83 -8.36 16.90
N SER A 178 -2.39 -9.09 17.93
CA SER A 178 -1.74 -8.53 19.12
C SER A 178 -0.23 -8.33 18.96
N ASP A 179 0.36 -8.70 17.82
CA ASP A 179 1.81 -8.69 17.63
C ASP A 179 2.31 -7.26 17.32
N VAL A 180 3.34 -6.81 18.05
CA VAL A 180 3.95 -5.49 17.85
C VAL A 180 4.53 -5.33 16.44
N ARG A 181 5.00 -6.42 15.81
CA ARG A 181 5.56 -6.41 14.44
C ARG A 181 4.52 -5.99 13.41
N ARG A 182 3.24 -6.31 13.64
CA ARG A 182 2.12 -5.86 12.79
C ARG A 182 2.04 -4.34 12.76
N VAL A 183 2.12 -3.72 13.93
CA VAL A 183 2.05 -2.27 14.09
C VAL A 183 3.29 -1.59 13.50
N LEU A 184 4.48 -2.13 13.79
CA LEU A 184 5.74 -1.62 13.25
C LEU A 184 5.78 -1.68 11.72
N CYS A 185 5.40 -2.83 11.13
CA CYS A 185 5.35 -3.03 9.69
C CYS A 185 4.39 -2.04 9.03
N GLY A 186 3.14 -1.96 9.51
CA GLY A 186 2.12 -1.08 8.90
C GLY A 186 2.45 0.40 9.03
N ASN A 187 2.88 0.86 10.20
CA ASN A 187 3.26 2.27 10.38
C ASN A 187 4.48 2.65 9.54
N PHE A 188 5.46 1.75 9.44
CA PHE A 188 6.69 2.01 8.70
C PHE A 188 6.44 2.03 7.19
N GLU A 189 5.63 1.10 6.68
CA GLU A 189 5.15 1.10 5.31
C GLU A 189 4.40 2.41 4.97
N ALA A 190 3.43 2.80 5.81
CA ALA A 190 2.70 4.05 5.66
C ALA A 190 3.62 5.28 5.68
N THR A 191 4.70 5.22 6.47
CA THR A 191 5.73 6.29 6.48
C THR A 191 6.47 6.35 5.14
N ILE A 192 6.87 5.22 4.56
CA ILE A 192 7.54 5.20 3.25
C ILE A 192 6.62 5.74 2.15
N PHE A 193 5.34 5.33 2.12
CA PHE A 193 4.38 5.89 1.16
C PHE A 193 4.18 7.39 1.36
N ASN A 194 4.23 7.89 2.60
CA ASN A 194 4.21 9.32 2.89
C ASN A 194 5.43 10.05 2.32
N GLU A 195 6.62 9.42 2.37
CA GLU A 195 7.85 9.98 1.77
C GLU A 195 7.81 9.93 0.24
N MET A 196 7.26 8.87 -0.36
CA MET A 196 7.03 8.79 -1.81
C MET A 196 6.06 9.87 -2.26
N MET A 197 4.92 10.01 -1.57
CA MET A 197 3.90 11.02 -1.85
C MET A 197 4.50 12.42 -1.90
N ILE A 198 5.25 12.84 -0.87
CA ILE A 198 5.85 14.18 -0.85
C ILE A 198 6.95 14.35 -1.91
N ALA A 199 7.75 13.31 -2.17
CA ALA A 199 8.76 13.36 -3.23
C ALA A 199 8.13 13.52 -4.62
N VAL A 200 7.05 12.79 -4.93
CA VAL A 200 6.31 12.97 -6.19
C VAL A 200 5.66 14.37 -6.26
N MET A 201 5.07 14.86 -5.15
CA MET A 201 4.49 16.20 -5.09
C MET A 201 5.52 17.31 -5.36
N GLU A 202 6.69 17.24 -4.74
CA GLU A 202 7.75 18.22 -4.96
C GLU A 202 8.34 18.09 -6.37
N TRP A 203 8.56 16.88 -6.86
CA TRP A 203 8.99 16.66 -8.24
C TRP A 203 8.03 17.29 -9.26
N SER A 204 6.72 17.06 -9.11
CA SER A 204 5.68 17.63 -9.98
C SER A 204 5.67 19.17 -10.00
N LYS A 205 6.17 19.79 -8.93
CA LYS A 205 6.22 21.25 -8.75
C LYS A 205 7.51 21.82 -9.34
N THR A 206 8.65 21.20 -9.04
CA THR A 206 9.97 21.79 -9.32
C THR A 206 10.53 21.48 -10.70
N ASP A 207 10.11 20.39 -11.35
CA ASP A 207 10.61 20.07 -12.70
C ASP A 207 9.85 20.87 -13.76
N THR A 208 10.51 21.91 -14.27
CA THR A 208 9.94 22.85 -15.26
C THR A 208 9.73 22.23 -16.64
N ARG A 209 10.31 21.06 -16.90
CA ARG A 209 10.18 20.36 -18.19
C ARG A 209 8.90 19.54 -18.29
N LEU A 210 8.18 19.36 -17.18
CA LEU A 210 6.93 18.60 -17.15
C LEU A 210 5.80 19.42 -17.78
N ASP A 211 5.22 18.87 -18.84
CA ASP A 211 3.96 19.37 -19.40
C ASP A 211 2.79 19.16 -18.40
N PRO A 212 1.63 19.80 -18.65
CA PRO A 212 0.48 19.69 -17.74
C PRO A 212 -0.01 18.25 -17.53
N GLN A 213 0.03 17.40 -18.56
CA GLN A 213 -0.45 16.01 -18.46
C GLN A 213 0.48 15.17 -17.58
N ALA A 214 1.79 15.34 -17.74
CA ALA A 214 2.79 14.70 -16.90
C ALA A 214 2.66 15.15 -15.43
N ARG A 215 2.34 16.43 -15.18
CA ARG A 215 2.05 16.92 -13.82
C ARG A 215 0.80 16.28 -13.23
N VAL A 216 -0.28 16.15 -14.00
CA VAL A 216 -1.49 15.43 -13.56
C VAL A 216 -1.14 13.98 -13.22
N ALA A 217 -0.40 13.28 -14.09
CA ALA A 217 -0.01 11.89 -13.83
C ALA A 217 0.80 11.72 -12.53
N LEU A 218 1.76 12.62 -12.27
CA LEU A 218 2.51 12.61 -11.01
C LEU A 218 1.61 12.93 -9.80
N LEU A 219 0.72 13.91 -9.91
CA LEU A 219 -0.20 14.23 -8.82
C LEU A 219 -1.19 13.08 -8.53
N SER A 220 -1.68 12.38 -9.56
CA SER A 220 -2.49 11.17 -9.41
C SER A 220 -1.71 10.05 -8.71
N LEU A 221 -0.44 9.87 -9.06
CA LEU A 221 0.44 8.91 -8.40
C LEU A 221 0.68 9.25 -6.93
N ALA A 222 0.91 10.54 -6.62
CA ALA A 222 1.02 11.02 -5.25
C ALA A 222 -0.28 10.81 -4.47
N LEU A 223 -1.44 11.04 -5.11
CA LEU A 223 -2.74 10.80 -4.51
C LEU A 223 -2.93 9.30 -4.20
N GLY A 224 -2.58 8.41 -5.12
CA GLY A 224 -2.57 6.96 -4.90
C GLY A 224 -1.74 6.55 -3.68
N CYS A 225 -0.53 7.10 -3.53
CA CYS A 225 0.30 6.88 -2.34
C CYS A 225 -0.42 7.35 -1.05
N GLY A 226 -1.05 8.52 -1.07
CA GLY A 226 -1.85 9.03 0.05
C GLY A 226 -3.06 8.13 0.40
N LEU A 227 -3.74 7.61 -0.61
CA LEU A 227 -4.90 6.74 -0.45
C LEU A 227 -4.51 5.37 0.13
N ILE A 228 -3.33 4.83 -0.21
CA ILE A 228 -2.78 3.62 0.44
C ILE A 228 -2.62 3.84 1.95
N ILE A 229 -2.06 4.98 2.36
CA ILE A 229 -1.80 5.29 3.78
C ILE A 229 -3.10 5.35 4.58
N THR A 230 -4.17 5.85 3.97
CA THR A 230 -5.45 6.13 4.65
C THR A 230 -6.47 4.99 4.51
N GLN A 231 -6.03 3.82 4.04
CA GLN A 231 -6.85 2.62 3.97
C GLN A 231 -7.33 2.20 5.36
N TYR A 232 -8.63 1.94 5.47
CA TYR A 232 -9.26 1.70 6.77
C TYR A 232 -8.77 0.40 7.43
N ILE A 233 -8.46 -0.61 6.62
CA ILE A 233 -8.08 -1.96 7.06
C ILE A 233 -6.75 -1.92 7.83
N GLU A 234 -5.95 -0.89 7.59
CA GLU A 234 -4.62 -0.72 8.16
C GLU A 234 -4.55 0.41 9.18
N ALA A 235 -5.68 1.09 9.42
CA ALA A 235 -5.77 2.29 10.25
C ALA A 235 -5.30 2.07 11.69
N HIS A 236 -5.45 0.85 12.22
CA HIS A 236 -4.99 0.49 13.56
C HIS A 236 -3.46 0.45 13.70
N THR A 237 -2.73 0.42 12.59
CA THR A 237 -1.27 0.50 12.59
C THR A 237 -0.74 1.93 12.45
N LEU A 238 -1.59 2.92 12.13
CA LEU A 238 -1.14 4.25 11.76
C LEU A 238 -0.76 5.11 12.97
N GLY A 239 0.36 5.82 12.85
CA GLY A 239 0.70 6.93 13.74
C GLY A 239 -0.15 8.18 13.48
N VAL A 240 -0.41 8.96 14.54
CA VAL A 240 -1.09 10.27 14.47
C VAL A 240 -0.38 11.21 13.48
N GLY A 241 0.96 11.26 13.52
CA GLY A 241 1.75 12.08 12.60
C GLY A 241 1.57 11.67 11.14
N THR A 242 1.62 10.37 10.87
CA THR A 242 1.45 9.76 9.54
C THR A 242 0.08 10.12 8.95
N MET A 243 -1.00 9.94 9.72
CA MET A 243 -2.36 10.25 9.28
C MET A 243 -2.58 11.75 9.03
N PHE A 244 -2.07 12.60 9.92
CA PHE A 244 -2.14 14.05 9.77
C PHE A 244 -1.44 14.53 8.49
N LEU A 245 -0.20 14.07 8.26
CA LEU A 245 0.58 14.46 7.08
C LEU A 245 -0.07 13.97 5.78
N ALA A 246 -0.50 12.71 5.74
CA ALA A 246 -1.19 12.15 4.57
C ALA A 246 -2.46 12.95 4.26
N SER A 247 -3.30 13.21 5.27
CA SER A 247 -4.55 13.96 5.08
C SER A 247 -4.31 15.37 4.54
N ARG A 248 -3.34 16.10 5.10
CA ARG A 248 -2.98 17.45 4.61
C ARG A 248 -2.50 17.43 3.16
N ARG A 249 -1.64 16.48 2.82
CA ARG A 249 -1.06 16.37 1.48
C ARG A 249 -2.11 15.93 0.45
N ILE A 250 -3.06 15.06 0.82
CA ILE A 250 -4.18 14.67 -0.06
C ILE A 250 -5.01 15.91 -0.43
N LEU A 251 -5.32 16.76 0.56
CA LEU A 251 -6.05 18.01 0.32
C LEU A 251 -5.27 18.96 -0.60
N GLU A 252 -3.97 19.06 -0.40
CA GLU A 252 -3.10 19.87 -1.25
C GLU A 252 -3.04 19.35 -2.69
N ILE A 253 -2.94 18.03 -2.87
CA ILE A 253 -2.98 17.41 -4.21
C ILE A 253 -4.33 17.67 -4.88
N ALA A 254 -5.44 17.52 -4.17
CA ALA A 254 -6.77 17.79 -4.70
C ALA A 254 -6.91 19.25 -5.17
N ASP A 255 -6.43 20.21 -4.38
CA ASP A 255 -6.40 21.64 -4.76
C ASP A 255 -5.52 21.90 -6.00
N ARG A 256 -4.34 21.26 -6.07
CA ARG A 256 -3.46 21.36 -7.25
C ARG A 256 -4.10 20.78 -8.51
N LEU A 257 -4.77 19.63 -8.40
CA LEU A 257 -5.47 18.99 -9.52
C LEU A 257 -6.63 19.85 -10.04
N GLN A 258 -7.39 20.50 -9.15
CA GLN A 258 -8.48 21.41 -9.53
C GLN A 258 -8.01 22.66 -10.29
N LYS A 259 -6.76 23.09 -10.08
CA LYS A 259 -6.16 24.26 -10.73
C LYS A 259 -5.58 23.94 -12.10
N LEU A 260 -5.45 22.67 -12.48
CA LEU A 260 -4.92 22.27 -13.78
C LEU A 260 -6.03 22.31 -14.85
N PRO A 261 -5.69 22.55 -16.13
CA PRO A 261 -6.69 22.66 -17.19
C PRO A 261 -7.54 21.39 -17.32
N ALA A 262 -8.86 21.57 -17.47
CA ALA A 262 -9.87 20.51 -17.58
C ALA A 262 -9.72 19.57 -18.78
N THR A 263 -8.68 19.71 -19.61
CA THR A 263 -8.38 18.80 -20.71
C THR A 263 -7.73 17.49 -20.24
N SER A 264 -7.38 17.37 -18.96
CA SER A 264 -6.72 16.19 -18.37
C SER A 264 -7.72 15.30 -17.60
N ASN A 265 -8.75 14.82 -18.28
CA ASN A 265 -9.98 14.31 -17.66
C ASN A 265 -9.97 12.86 -17.12
N SER A 266 -8.83 12.27 -16.77
CA SER A 266 -8.85 11.07 -15.93
C SER A 266 -7.73 11.09 -14.91
N ILE A 267 -8.12 11.25 -13.65
CA ILE A 267 -7.29 10.84 -12.52
C ILE A 267 -7.37 9.31 -12.52
N ASP A 268 -6.36 8.65 -13.09
CA ASP A 268 -6.24 7.18 -13.07
C ASP A 268 -5.82 6.72 -11.67
N ILE A 269 -6.80 6.56 -10.78
CA ILE A 269 -6.65 5.95 -9.46
C ILE A 269 -7.33 4.60 -9.49
N HIS A 270 -6.64 3.60 -8.98
CA HIS A 270 -7.14 2.24 -8.86
C HIS A 270 -8.50 2.20 -8.11
N ARG A 271 -9.52 1.54 -8.65
CA ARG A 271 -10.90 1.53 -8.08
C ARG A 271 -10.97 1.12 -6.62
N ALA A 272 -10.15 0.19 -6.15
CA ALA A 272 -10.14 -0.16 -4.72
C ALA A 272 -9.60 0.95 -3.80
N LEU A 273 -8.86 1.92 -4.33
CA LEU A 273 -8.47 3.15 -3.63
C LEU A 273 -9.55 4.21 -3.83
N GLN A 274 -10.78 3.93 -3.40
CA GLN A 274 -11.86 4.90 -3.50
C GLN A 274 -11.50 6.17 -2.70
N PRO A 275 -11.46 7.35 -3.34
CA PRO A 275 -11.23 8.58 -2.62
C PRO A 275 -12.42 8.81 -1.68
N ARG A 276 -12.14 8.87 -0.38
CA ARG A 276 -13.11 9.40 0.59
C ARG A 276 -13.40 10.86 0.26
N SER A 277 -14.53 11.37 0.76
CA SER A 277 -14.86 12.79 0.62
C SER A 277 -13.70 13.66 1.11
N LEU A 278 -13.46 14.81 0.46
CA LEU A 278 -12.42 15.74 0.94
C LEU A 278 -12.69 16.20 2.39
N GLU A 279 -13.94 16.16 2.83
CA GLU A 279 -14.34 16.44 4.22
C GLU A 279 -13.73 15.45 5.21
N TYR A 280 -13.60 14.17 4.84
CA TYR A 280 -12.90 13.18 5.64
C TYR A 280 -11.46 13.62 5.94
N TYR A 281 -10.71 13.99 4.89
CA TYR A 281 -9.32 14.41 5.05
C TYR A 281 -9.21 15.77 5.77
N ARG A 282 -10.16 16.69 5.55
CA ARG A 282 -10.24 17.95 6.32
C ARG A 282 -10.43 17.70 7.80
N TYR A 283 -11.33 16.77 8.16
CA TYR A 283 -11.55 16.38 9.55
C TYR A 283 -10.26 15.89 10.20
N PHE A 284 -9.56 14.91 9.61
CA PHE A 284 -8.33 14.40 10.18
C PHE A 284 -7.19 15.42 10.18
N ALA A 285 -7.06 16.25 9.15
CA ALA A 285 -6.07 17.31 9.11
C ALA A 285 -6.27 18.33 10.25
N LEU A 286 -7.51 18.77 10.49
CA LEU A 286 -7.83 19.73 11.54
C LEU A 286 -7.71 19.10 12.92
N HIS A 287 -8.36 17.96 13.13
CA HIS A 287 -8.46 17.30 14.43
C HIS A 287 -7.12 16.81 14.96
N LEU A 288 -6.27 16.31 14.06
CA LEU A 288 -4.95 15.83 14.44
C LEU A 288 -3.90 16.92 14.49
N GLN A 289 -4.19 18.18 14.13
CA GLN A 289 -3.18 19.25 13.99
C GLN A 289 -2.30 19.39 15.23
N ASN A 290 -2.92 19.45 16.40
CA ASN A 290 -2.25 19.62 17.70
C ASN A 290 -2.12 18.30 18.49
N ALA A 291 -2.47 17.16 17.88
CA ALA A 291 -2.38 15.85 18.51
C ALA A 291 -0.91 15.37 18.65
N PRO A 292 -0.60 14.53 19.65
CA PRO A 292 0.74 14.00 19.87
C PRO A 292 1.16 13.06 18.73
N LYS A 293 2.11 13.52 17.90
CA LYS A 293 2.52 12.83 16.65
C LYS A 293 3.23 11.50 16.88
N ASN A 294 3.72 11.25 18.10
CA ASN A 294 4.42 10.04 18.51
C ASN A 294 3.49 8.92 19.01
N LYS A 295 2.17 9.12 19.02
CA LYS A 295 1.20 8.09 19.38
C LYS A 295 0.62 7.39 18.15
N PHE A 296 0.15 6.16 18.33
CA PHE A 296 -0.75 5.52 17.37
C PHE A 296 -2.12 6.19 17.39
N LEU A 297 -2.79 6.17 16.25
CA LEU A 297 -4.00 6.94 16.01
C LEU A 297 -5.13 6.56 16.98
N PHE A 298 -5.35 5.26 17.18
CA PHE A 298 -6.42 4.77 18.04
C PHE A 298 -6.03 4.66 19.51
N ASP A 299 -4.73 4.71 19.83
CA ASP A 299 -4.24 4.86 21.21
C ASP A 299 -4.37 6.30 21.69
N PHE A 300 -4.24 7.26 20.76
CA PHE A 300 -4.54 8.67 21.03
C PHE A 300 -6.05 8.87 21.25
N GLU A 301 -6.88 8.37 20.32
CA GLU A 301 -8.33 8.52 20.43
C GLU A 301 -9.09 7.37 19.78
N SER A 302 -9.61 6.47 20.62
CA SER A 302 -10.34 5.27 20.18
C SER A 302 -11.63 5.60 19.41
N LYS A 303 -12.26 6.75 19.68
CA LYS A 303 -13.47 7.22 18.99
C LYS A 303 -13.24 7.47 17.50
N LEU A 304 -12.00 7.70 17.08
CA LEU A 304 -11.66 7.85 15.65
C LEU A 304 -11.92 6.59 14.84
N LYS A 305 -11.98 5.40 15.47
CA LYS A 305 -12.38 4.14 14.80
C LYS A 305 -13.74 4.29 14.12
N GLY A 306 -14.72 4.88 14.81
CA GLY A 306 -16.05 5.13 14.26
C GLY A 306 -16.02 6.04 13.04
N LYS A 307 -15.09 7.01 13.00
CA LYS A 307 -14.91 7.91 11.86
C LYS A 307 -14.23 7.26 10.66
N PHE A 308 -13.46 6.18 10.84
CA PHE A 308 -12.96 5.40 9.70
C PHE A 308 -14.06 4.58 9.01
N VAL A 309 -15.07 4.16 9.76
CA VAL A 309 -16.20 3.33 9.29
C VAL A 309 -17.36 4.18 8.75
N GLN A 310 -17.62 5.35 9.34
CA GLN A 310 -18.76 6.21 9.01
C GLN A 310 -18.66 6.98 7.68
N PHE A 311 -17.50 7.00 7.03
CA PHE A 311 -17.37 7.52 5.68
C PHE A 311 -17.20 6.33 4.74
N PRO A 312 -18.29 5.68 4.30
CA PRO A 312 -18.18 4.67 3.27
C PRO A 312 -17.48 5.31 2.06
N ALA A 313 -16.45 4.63 1.55
CA ALA A 313 -16.19 4.69 0.12
C ALA A 313 -17.53 4.32 -0.53
N GLY A 314 -18.10 5.19 -1.35
CA GLY A 314 -19.46 5.03 -1.88
C GLY A 314 -19.72 3.65 -2.46
N ILE A 315 -20.21 2.74 -1.63
CA ILE A 315 -20.90 1.54 -2.05
C ILE A 315 -22.33 2.04 -2.14
N ASP A 316 -22.78 2.26 -3.38
CA ASP A 316 -24.20 2.46 -3.64
C ASP A 316 -24.94 1.28 -2.99
N GLU A 317 -25.80 1.57 -2.03
CA GLU A 317 -26.80 0.63 -1.48
C GLU A 317 -27.93 0.37 -2.51
N ASN A 318 -27.61 0.41 -3.81
CA ASN A 318 -28.52 0.13 -4.91
C ASN A 318 -27.98 -1.05 -5.72
N ASP A 319 -27.93 -2.22 -5.11
CA ASP A 319 -28.11 -3.48 -5.82
C ASP A 319 -28.97 -4.36 -4.90
N GLY A 320 -30.29 -4.27 -5.13
CA GLY A 320 -31.30 -5.14 -4.54
C GLY A 320 -31.48 -6.44 -5.33
#